data_AF-A0AAW2N4E6-F1
#
_entry.id   AF-A0AAW2N4E6-F1
#
_cell.length_a   1.000
_cell.length_b   1.000
_cell.length_c   1.000
_cell.angle_alpha   90.00
_cell.angle_beta   90.00
_cell.angle_gamma   90.00
#
_symmetry.space_group_name_H-M   'P 1'
#
loop_
_entity.id
_entity.type
_entity.pdbx_description
1 polymer ?
#
loop_
_entity_poly.entity_id
_entity_poly.type
_entity_poly.pdbx_seq_one_letter_code
_entity_poly.pdbx_strand_id
1 'polypeptide(L)'
;MADGTRLKEIQEAQKKTDLLLMDERARRQASEDEIHGRLDQVMEVQEGLQASVLNVEHSLLTVHQQLQSVVEQLQQYNKNKSIIGEGLTTFVEKESISRAAAHNSYRQDISNLPRQEHYNSQHTGTHNALNKMEFPYFDGENARSWVRMCARSFRLIPIPEDQKVPMASVYMQGRAEVWVPGLH
;
A
#
# COMPACT_ATOMS: atom_id res chain seq x y z
N MET A 1 -15.55 74.30 35.06
CA MET A 1 -15.80 72.93 35.57
C MET A 1 -15.94 71.87 34.47
N ALA A 2 -16.11 72.23 33.18
CA ALA A 2 -16.32 71.26 32.10
C ALA A 2 -15.04 70.46 31.69
N ASP A 3 -13.85 71.05 31.81
CA ASP A 3 -12.61 70.40 31.34
C ASP A 3 -12.18 69.18 32.18
N GLY A 4 -12.52 69.15 33.48
CA GLY A 4 -12.23 68.01 34.34
C GLY A 4 -13.01 66.75 33.97
N THR A 5 -14.22 66.91 33.44
CA THR A 5 -15.09 65.79 33.02
C THR A 5 -14.56 65.13 31.75
N ARG A 6 -14.16 65.94 30.75
CA ARG A 6 -13.64 65.43 29.47
C ARG A 6 -12.32 64.67 29.64
N LEU A 7 -11.43 65.15 30.51
CA LEU A 7 -10.17 64.45 30.80
C LEU A 7 -10.43 63.08 31.44
N LYS A 8 -11.40 63.01 32.37
CA LYS A 8 -11.79 61.77 33.04
C LYS A 8 -12.38 60.76 32.05
N GLU A 9 -13.23 61.19 31.13
CA GLU A 9 -13.79 60.33 30.07
C GLU A 9 -12.71 59.76 29.15
N ILE A 10 -11.72 60.58 28.75
CA ILE A 10 -10.58 60.10 27.95
C ILE A 10 -9.77 59.06 28.73
N GLN A 11 -9.55 59.30 30.01
CA GLN A 11 -8.80 58.39 30.87
C GLN A 11 -9.55 57.05 31.10
N GLU A 12 -10.86 57.11 31.23
CA GLU A 12 -11.72 55.92 31.33
C GLU A 12 -11.77 55.14 30.01
N ALA A 13 -11.85 55.83 28.87
CA ALA A 13 -11.78 55.20 27.55
C ALA A 13 -10.43 54.53 27.31
N GLN A 14 -9.34 55.14 27.76
CA GLN A 14 -8.00 54.56 27.69
C GLN A 14 -7.91 53.29 28.54
N LYS A 15 -8.34 53.33 29.81
CA LYS A 15 -8.40 52.14 30.68
C LYS A 15 -9.24 51.02 30.08
N LYS A 16 -10.37 51.34 29.45
CA LYS A 16 -11.23 50.36 28.79
C LYS A 16 -10.51 49.70 27.61
N THR A 17 -9.77 50.47 26.84
CA THR A 17 -8.99 49.96 25.69
C THR A 17 -7.87 49.04 26.18
N ASP A 18 -7.14 49.43 27.23
CA ASP A 18 -6.08 48.62 27.83
C ASP A 18 -6.62 47.30 28.38
N LEU A 19 -7.79 47.33 29.02
CA LEU A 19 -8.44 46.14 29.57
C LEU A 19 -8.87 45.16 28.47
N LEU A 20 -9.43 45.66 27.36
CA LEU A 20 -9.78 44.81 26.20
C LEU A 20 -8.54 44.18 25.57
N LEU A 21 -7.42 44.92 25.50
CA LEU A 21 -6.17 44.37 24.99
C LEU A 21 -5.62 43.28 25.90
N MET A 22 -5.71 43.46 27.22
CA MET A 22 -5.31 42.45 28.20
C MET A 22 -6.18 41.18 28.10
N ASP A 23 -7.50 41.34 27.99
CA ASP A 23 -8.43 40.21 27.82
C ASP A 23 -8.16 39.44 26.53
N GLU A 24 -7.96 40.16 25.41
CA GLU A 24 -7.62 39.53 24.14
C GLU A 24 -6.28 38.79 24.20
N ARG A 25 -5.27 39.33 24.91
CA ARG A 25 -4.00 38.61 25.15
C ARG A 25 -4.21 37.36 26.02
N ALA A 26 -4.99 37.46 27.09
CA ALA A 26 -5.27 36.32 27.95
C ALA A 26 -6.01 35.20 27.18
N ARG A 27 -6.95 35.58 26.32
CA ARG A 27 -7.68 34.65 25.45
C ARG A 27 -6.76 33.95 24.45
N ARG A 28 -5.84 34.69 23.83
CA ARG A 28 -4.83 34.11 22.92
C ARG A 28 -3.90 33.16 23.66
N GLN A 29 -3.40 33.57 24.82
CA GLN A 29 -2.54 32.72 25.64
C GLN A 29 -3.24 31.40 26.00
N ALA A 30 -4.50 31.46 26.45
CA ALA A 30 -5.28 30.26 26.75
C ALA A 30 -5.44 29.34 25.54
N SER A 31 -5.66 29.91 24.34
CA SER A 31 -5.75 29.11 23.10
C SER A 31 -4.41 28.50 22.69
N GLU A 32 -3.31 29.21 22.91
CA GLU A 32 -1.96 28.71 22.66
C GLU A 32 -1.65 27.56 23.61
N ASP A 33 -1.94 27.71 24.89
CA ASP A 33 -1.73 26.66 25.90
C ASP A 33 -2.57 25.40 25.58
N GLU A 34 -3.80 25.57 25.06
CA GLU A 34 -4.62 24.45 24.59
C GLU A 34 -3.97 23.72 23.40
N ILE A 35 -3.44 24.47 22.42
CA ILE A 35 -2.77 23.88 21.25
C ILE A 35 -1.50 23.14 21.69
N HIS A 36 -0.71 23.69 22.60
CA HIS A 36 0.46 23.02 23.14
C HIS A 36 0.08 21.72 23.86
N GLY A 37 -0.96 21.73 24.70
CA GLY A 37 -1.44 20.51 25.34
C GLY A 37 -1.92 19.45 24.34
N ARG A 38 -2.55 19.85 23.23
CA ARG A 38 -2.91 18.93 22.14
C ARG A 38 -1.68 18.37 21.42
N LEU A 39 -0.66 19.19 21.20
CA LEU A 39 0.59 18.77 20.57
C LEU A 39 1.32 17.73 21.44
N ASP A 40 1.39 17.96 22.74
CA ASP A 40 1.99 17.04 23.71
C ASP A 40 1.28 15.68 23.69
N GLN A 41 -0.07 15.68 23.67
CA GLN A 41 -0.86 14.44 23.55
C GLN A 41 -0.57 13.70 22.24
N VAL A 42 -0.45 14.43 21.12
CA VAL A 42 -0.12 13.82 19.81
C VAL A 42 1.27 13.22 19.82
N MET A 43 2.24 13.88 20.45
CA MET A 43 3.59 13.34 20.60
C MET A 43 3.59 12.05 21.42
N GLU A 44 2.89 12.02 22.55
CA GLU A 44 2.79 10.81 23.39
C GLU A 44 2.19 9.63 22.61
N VAL A 45 1.10 9.86 21.88
CA VAL A 45 0.48 8.82 21.03
C VAL A 45 1.44 8.38 19.92
N GLN A 46 2.18 9.31 19.31
CA GLN A 46 3.15 9.01 18.27
C GLN A 46 4.31 8.17 18.79
N GLU A 47 4.85 8.49 19.96
CA GLU A 47 5.90 7.69 20.63
C GLU A 47 5.41 6.29 20.96
N GLY A 48 4.20 6.16 21.52
CA GLY A 48 3.58 4.87 21.81
C GLY A 48 3.37 4.03 20.54
N LEU A 49 2.90 4.65 19.46
CA LEU A 49 2.76 3.99 18.17
C LEU A 49 4.11 3.52 17.62
N GLN A 50 5.15 4.34 17.72
CA GLN A 50 6.49 4.00 17.24
C GLN A 50 7.08 2.81 18.02
N ALA A 51 6.90 2.78 19.35
CA ALA A 51 7.29 1.64 20.18
C ALA A 51 6.54 0.36 19.78
N SER A 52 5.24 0.47 19.48
CA SER A 52 4.43 -0.67 19.00
C SER A 52 4.94 -1.22 17.66
N VAL A 53 5.27 -0.33 16.70
CA VAL A 53 5.83 -0.72 15.39
C VAL A 53 7.14 -1.48 15.58
N LEU A 54 8.07 -0.98 16.40
CA LEU A 54 9.33 -1.67 16.69
C LEU A 54 9.10 -3.05 17.32
N ASN A 55 8.13 -3.17 18.23
CA ASN A 55 7.78 -4.45 18.84
C ASN A 55 7.21 -5.45 17.83
N VAL A 56 6.37 -4.99 16.89
CA VAL A 56 5.83 -5.82 15.80
C VAL A 56 6.94 -6.25 14.85
N GLU A 57 7.84 -5.34 14.45
CA GLU A 57 9.00 -5.68 13.61
C GLU A 57 9.87 -6.75 14.28
N HIS A 58 10.17 -6.59 15.57
CA HIS A 58 10.92 -7.59 16.33
C HIS A 58 10.19 -8.95 16.40
N SER A 59 8.87 -8.92 16.59
CA SER A 59 8.04 -10.13 16.61
C SER A 59 8.05 -10.83 15.26
N LEU A 60 7.95 -10.08 14.16
CA LEU A 60 8.02 -10.61 12.80
C LEU A 60 9.37 -11.26 12.50
N LEU A 61 10.47 -10.60 12.89
CA LEU A 61 11.82 -11.17 12.76
C LEU A 61 11.96 -12.47 13.55
N THR A 62 11.40 -12.51 14.76
CA THR A 62 11.43 -13.71 15.61
C THR A 62 10.68 -14.87 14.96
N VAL A 63 9.47 -14.63 14.44
CA VAL A 63 8.68 -15.65 13.75
C VAL A 63 9.38 -16.11 12.47
N HIS A 64 9.97 -15.18 11.71
CA HIS A 64 10.73 -15.52 10.51
C HIS A 64 11.91 -16.45 10.83
N GLN A 65 12.67 -16.13 11.88
CA GLN A 65 13.79 -16.94 12.33
C GLN A 65 13.34 -18.35 12.78
N GLN A 66 12.23 -18.45 13.51
CA GLN A 66 11.66 -19.73 13.92
C GLN A 66 11.24 -20.58 12.71
N LEU A 67 10.55 -19.98 11.74
CA LEU A 67 10.13 -20.69 10.53
C LEU A 67 11.35 -21.23 9.75
N GLN A 68 12.40 -20.43 9.62
CA GLN A 68 13.62 -20.84 8.94
C GLN A 68 14.27 -22.05 9.63
N SER A 69 14.34 -22.03 10.96
CA SER A 69 14.85 -23.17 11.73
C SER A 69 14.01 -24.44 11.53
N VAL A 70 12.68 -24.32 11.49
CA VAL A 70 11.78 -25.46 11.22
C VAL A 70 12.01 -26.03 9.83
N VAL A 71 12.17 -25.17 8.81
CA VAL A 71 12.48 -25.60 7.44
C VAL A 71 13.81 -26.36 7.39
N GLU A 72 14.84 -25.85 8.06
CA GLU A 72 16.15 -26.51 8.14
C GLU A 72 16.05 -27.88 8.81
N GLN A 73 15.33 -28.01 9.92
CA GLN A 73 15.08 -29.30 10.58
C GLN A 73 14.37 -30.28 9.67
N LEU A 74 13.35 -29.83 8.93
CA LEU A 74 12.61 -30.66 7.97
C LEU A 74 13.51 -31.13 6.82
N GLN A 75 14.39 -30.28 6.31
CA GLN A 75 15.36 -30.66 5.27
C GLN A 75 16.36 -31.69 5.80
N GLN A 76 16.88 -31.51 7.02
CA GLN A 76 17.79 -32.48 7.64
C GLN A 76 17.08 -33.81 7.88
N TYR A 77 15.85 -33.81 8.40
CA TYR A 77 15.07 -35.01 8.61
C TYR A 77 14.81 -35.79 7.31
N ASN A 78 14.46 -35.10 6.23
CA ASN A 78 14.27 -35.73 4.92
C ASN A 78 15.58 -36.27 4.35
N LYS A 79 16.71 -35.55 4.47
CA LYS A 79 18.04 -36.06 4.09
C LYS A 79 18.37 -37.35 4.84
N ASN A 80 18.09 -37.39 6.14
CA ASN A 80 18.37 -38.56 6.98
C ASN A 80 17.45 -39.74 6.67
N LYS A 81 16.23 -39.51 6.15
CA LYS A 81 15.34 -40.57 5.64
C LYS A 81 15.68 -41.02 4.21
N SER A 82 16.30 -40.16 3.41
CA SER A 82 16.66 -40.46 2.01
C SER A 82 17.75 -41.53 1.86
N ILE A 83 18.40 -41.97 2.94
CA ILE A 83 19.41 -43.03 2.92
C ILE A 83 18.81 -44.43 2.68
N ILE A 84 17.48 -44.57 2.63
CA ILE A 84 16.77 -45.84 2.38
C ILE A 84 16.05 -45.84 1.01
N GLY A 85 16.09 -44.74 0.24
CA GLY A 85 15.38 -44.62 -1.04
C GLY A 85 16.31 -44.26 -2.19
N GLU A 86 17.08 -45.23 -2.67
CA GLU A 86 17.95 -45.10 -3.84
C GLU A 86 17.15 -44.79 -5.13
N GLY A 87 17.63 -43.80 -5.89
CA GLY A 87 17.67 -43.85 -7.37
C GLY A 87 16.43 -43.42 -8.15
N LEU A 88 16.29 -42.12 -8.44
CA LEU A 88 15.85 -41.65 -9.78
C LEU A 88 15.96 -40.12 -9.91
N THR A 89 17.16 -39.56 -10.07
CA THR A 89 17.37 -38.32 -10.86
C THR A 89 18.84 -38.27 -11.28
N THR A 90 19.22 -39.14 -12.21
CA THR A 90 20.54 -39.06 -12.85
C THR A 90 20.58 -37.81 -13.74
N PHE A 91 21.24 -36.77 -13.26
CA PHE A 91 21.92 -35.80 -14.11
C PHE A 91 23.26 -36.39 -14.51
N VAL A 92 23.43 -36.76 -15.79
CA VAL A 92 24.73 -36.66 -16.48
C VAL A 92 24.44 -36.35 -17.95
N GLU A 93 24.89 -35.17 -18.36
CA GLU A 93 25.07 -34.76 -19.74
C GLU A 93 26.13 -35.61 -20.46
N LYS A 94 25.99 -35.65 -21.78
CA LYS A 94 27.04 -35.84 -22.80
C LYS A 94 27.60 -37.24 -23.07
N GLU A 95 27.35 -37.62 -24.34
CA GLU A 95 28.34 -38.15 -25.30
C GLU A 95 28.33 -39.66 -25.62
N SER A 96 27.45 -39.98 -26.59
CA SER A 96 27.75 -40.65 -27.88
C SER A 96 27.97 -42.18 -27.99
N ILE A 97 27.35 -42.72 -29.06
CA ILE A 97 27.68 -43.90 -29.87
C ILE A 97 27.12 -45.28 -29.42
N SER A 98 25.93 -45.65 -29.90
CA SER A 98 25.76 -46.62 -31.03
C SER A 98 24.40 -47.35 -31.08
N ARG A 99 23.72 -47.13 -32.21
CA ARG A 99 23.12 -48.12 -33.14
C ARG A 99 22.09 -49.14 -32.61
N ALA A 100 20.84 -48.95 -33.02
CA ALA A 100 20.15 -49.75 -34.06
C ALA A 100 18.72 -49.19 -34.20
N ALA A 101 18.37 -48.61 -35.36
CA ALA A 101 17.47 -49.20 -36.36
C ALA A 101 16.04 -49.41 -35.82
N ALA A 102 14.96 -48.97 -36.46
CA ALA A 102 14.74 -48.38 -37.77
C ALA A 102 13.22 -48.13 -37.86
N HIS A 103 12.83 -47.01 -38.46
CA HIS A 103 11.61 -46.79 -39.26
C HIS A 103 10.25 -47.17 -38.62
N ASN A 104 9.30 -46.25 -38.47
CA ASN A 104 8.61 -45.66 -39.62
C ASN A 104 7.87 -44.38 -39.22
N SER A 105 8.25 -43.24 -39.80
CA SER A 105 7.48 -41.99 -39.73
C SER A 105 6.91 -41.66 -41.10
N TYR A 106 5.59 -41.73 -41.21
CA TYR A 106 4.82 -41.14 -42.29
C TYR A 106 4.59 -39.65 -41.97
N ARG A 107 5.08 -38.80 -42.88
CA ARG A 107 4.60 -37.45 -43.24
C ARG A 107 3.07 -37.30 -43.07
N GLN A 108 2.45 -36.16 -42.75
CA GLN A 108 2.58 -34.78 -43.28
C GLN A 108 1.74 -33.89 -42.32
N ASP A 109 2.23 -32.75 -41.84
CA ASP A 109 2.00 -31.41 -42.43
C ASP A 109 0.56 -30.88 -42.27
N ILE A 110 0.34 -30.00 -41.28
CA ILE A 110 -0.57 -28.85 -41.40
C ILE A 110 0.07 -27.69 -40.63
N SER A 111 0.76 -26.84 -41.39
CA SER A 111 1.01 -25.45 -41.05
C SER A 111 -0.25 -24.64 -41.38
N ASN A 112 -0.77 -23.87 -40.41
CA ASN A 112 -1.43 -22.57 -40.58
C ASN A 112 -2.16 -22.14 -39.29
N LEU A 113 -1.47 -21.42 -38.40
CA LEU A 113 -2.09 -20.40 -37.56
C LEU A 113 -1.28 -19.10 -37.70
N PRO A 114 -1.94 -17.95 -37.94
CA PRO A 114 -1.25 -16.68 -38.02
C PRO A 114 -0.80 -16.27 -36.62
N ARG A 115 0.53 -16.17 -36.50
CA ARG A 115 1.29 -15.44 -35.49
C ARG A 115 0.78 -14.00 -35.41
N GLN A 116 0.19 -13.63 -34.28
CA GLN A 116 0.10 -12.24 -33.84
C GLN A 116 0.57 -12.14 -32.39
N GLU A 117 1.83 -11.71 -32.29
CA GLU A 117 2.38 -10.77 -31.32
C GLU A 117 2.04 -10.97 -29.84
N HIS A 118 3.08 -11.46 -29.15
CA HIS A 118 3.26 -11.40 -27.72
C HIS A 118 3.07 -9.96 -27.19
N TYR A 119 2.00 -9.71 -26.46
CA TYR A 119 2.05 -8.77 -25.35
C TYR A 119 2.16 -9.55 -24.04
N ASN A 120 3.18 -9.17 -23.29
CA ASN A 120 3.73 -9.90 -22.16
C ASN A 120 2.69 -10.39 -21.15
N SER A 121 2.74 -11.71 -20.95
CA SER A 121 2.36 -12.42 -19.74
C SER A 121 3.06 -11.81 -18.51
N GLN A 122 2.48 -10.76 -17.95
CA GLN A 122 2.88 -10.17 -16.64
C GLN A 122 1.67 -9.86 -15.74
N HIS A 123 0.45 -10.18 -16.18
CA HIS A 123 -0.80 -9.74 -15.54
C HIS A 123 -1.18 -10.47 -14.25
N THR A 124 -0.47 -11.52 -13.85
CA THR A 124 -0.80 -12.27 -12.62
C THR A 124 -0.06 -11.77 -11.38
N GLY A 125 1.05 -11.05 -11.54
CA GLY A 125 1.86 -10.55 -10.43
C GLY A 125 1.26 -9.33 -9.72
N THR A 126 0.61 -8.44 -10.48
CA THR A 126 0.02 -7.20 -9.96
C THR A 126 -1.32 -7.42 -9.27
N HIS A 127 -2.12 -8.37 -9.79
CA HIS A 127 -3.42 -8.73 -9.20
C HIS A 127 -3.30 -9.30 -7.78
N ASN A 128 -2.20 -10.00 -7.48
CA ASN A 128 -1.95 -10.58 -6.15
C ASN A 128 -1.44 -9.56 -5.12
N ALA A 129 -0.71 -8.52 -5.55
CA ALA A 129 -0.30 -7.41 -4.69
C ALA A 129 -1.49 -6.51 -4.30
N LEU A 130 -2.49 -6.40 -5.19
CA LEU A 130 -3.73 -5.65 -4.97
C LEU A 130 -4.71 -6.36 -4.03
N ASN A 131 -4.77 -7.69 -4.01
CA ASN A 131 -5.65 -8.41 -3.07
C ASN A 131 -5.27 -8.19 -1.59
N LYS A 132 -4.04 -7.75 -1.29
CA LYS A 132 -3.64 -7.34 0.08
C LYS A 132 -3.95 -5.87 0.40
N MET A 133 -4.24 -5.06 -0.62
CA MET A 133 -4.55 -3.63 -0.49
C MET A 133 -5.90 -3.39 -1.14
N GLU A 134 -6.96 -3.47 -0.34
CA GLU A 134 -8.34 -3.25 -0.78
C GLU A 134 -8.45 -1.96 -1.61
N PHE A 135 -8.56 -2.11 -2.93
CA PHE A 135 -8.72 -0.95 -3.81
C PHE A 135 -10.13 -0.39 -3.61
N PRO A 136 -10.28 0.94 -3.48
CA PRO A 136 -11.56 1.54 -3.12
C PRO A 136 -12.62 1.31 -4.20
N TYR A 137 -13.77 0.76 -3.81
CA TYR A 137 -14.95 0.67 -4.67
C TYR A 137 -15.64 2.04 -4.82
N PHE A 138 -16.24 2.27 -5.99
CA PHE A 138 -17.04 3.46 -6.28
C PHE A 138 -18.47 3.08 -6.58
N ASP A 139 -19.40 3.55 -5.77
CA ASP A 139 -20.85 3.33 -5.87
C ASP A 139 -21.60 4.47 -6.59
N GLY A 140 -20.86 5.49 -7.03
CA GLY A 140 -21.40 6.71 -7.64
C GLY A 140 -21.51 7.90 -6.70
N GLU A 141 -21.22 7.76 -5.41
CA GLU A 141 -21.21 8.87 -4.46
C GLU A 141 -19.80 9.42 -4.20
N ASN A 142 -19.69 10.74 -4.09
CA ASN A 142 -18.46 11.44 -3.69
C ASN A 142 -17.21 11.11 -4.54
N ALA A 143 -17.32 11.28 -5.86
CA ALA A 143 -16.24 11.05 -6.83
C ALA A 143 -14.89 11.71 -6.46
N ARG A 144 -14.93 12.90 -5.83
CA ARG A 144 -13.72 13.61 -5.38
C ARG A 144 -12.96 12.88 -4.28
N SER A 145 -13.67 12.17 -3.40
CA SER A 145 -13.03 11.37 -2.35
C SER A 145 -12.49 10.07 -2.94
N TRP A 146 -13.25 9.44 -3.85
CA TRP A 146 -12.81 8.24 -4.54
C TRP A 146 -11.51 8.45 -5.35
N VAL A 147 -11.43 9.51 -6.16
CA VAL A 147 -10.22 9.84 -6.92
C VAL A 147 -9.00 10.06 -6.01
N ARG A 148 -9.17 10.69 -4.85
CA ARG A 148 -8.10 10.86 -3.87
C ARG A 148 -7.63 9.52 -3.28
N MET A 149 -8.56 8.60 -3.04
CA MET A 149 -8.22 7.26 -2.57
C MET A 149 -7.49 6.45 -3.65
N CYS A 150 -7.96 6.49 -4.91
CA CYS A 150 -7.25 5.86 -6.03
C CYS A 150 -5.82 6.42 -6.19
N ALA A 151 -5.66 7.74 -6.11
CA ALA A 151 -4.34 8.38 -6.18
C ALA A 151 -3.41 7.94 -5.05
N ARG A 152 -3.95 7.69 -3.85
CA ARG A 152 -3.18 7.12 -2.73
C ARG A 152 -2.78 5.67 -3.03
N SER A 153 -3.69 4.86 -3.54
CA SER A 153 -3.39 3.46 -3.90
C SER A 153 -2.34 3.35 -5.00
N PHE A 154 -2.39 4.18 -6.04
CA PHE A 154 -1.39 4.22 -7.11
C PHE A 154 -0.01 4.75 -6.69
N ARG A 155 0.10 5.40 -5.53
CA ARG A 155 1.40 5.77 -4.94
C ARG A 155 2.03 4.61 -4.17
N LEU A 156 1.21 3.74 -3.59
CA LEU A 156 1.67 2.60 -2.81
C LEU A 156 2.02 1.41 -3.71
N ILE A 157 1.35 1.28 -4.85
CA ILE A 157 1.60 0.24 -5.85
C ILE A 157 2.02 0.94 -7.15
N PRO A 158 3.24 0.69 -7.66
CA PRO A 158 3.69 1.27 -8.92
C PRO A 158 2.91 0.63 -10.08
N ILE A 159 1.83 1.29 -10.49
CA ILE A 159 1.03 0.92 -11.66
C ILE A 159 1.42 1.85 -12.82
N PRO A 160 1.72 1.31 -14.02
CA PRO A 160 1.95 2.11 -15.23
C PRO A 160 0.79 3.07 -15.49
N GLU A 161 1.07 4.29 -15.95
CA GLU A 161 0.07 5.36 -16.13
C GLU A 161 -1.08 4.91 -17.05
N ASP A 162 -0.71 4.22 -18.11
CA ASP A 162 -1.52 3.56 -19.13
C ASP A 162 -2.46 2.47 -18.57
N GLN A 163 -2.16 1.92 -17.38
CA GLN A 163 -2.96 0.88 -16.73
C GLN A 163 -3.83 1.39 -15.58
N LYS A 164 -3.61 2.62 -15.09
CA LYS A 164 -4.35 3.16 -13.93
C LYS A 164 -5.84 3.31 -14.22
N VAL A 165 -6.19 3.83 -15.40
CA VAL A 165 -7.60 4.08 -15.78
C VAL A 165 -8.35 2.76 -16.04
N PRO A 166 -7.85 1.82 -16.85
CA PRO A 166 -8.47 0.50 -17.01
C PRO A 166 -8.59 -0.28 -15.70
N MET A 167 -7.63 -0.10 -14.78
CA MET A 167 -7.70 -0.73 -13.46
C MET A 167 -8.81 -0.11 -12.60
N ALA A 168 -8.87 1.21 -12.52
CA ALA A 168 -9.87 1.91 -11.70
C ALA A 168 -11.31 1.63 -12.16
N SER A 169 -11.52 1.40 -13.47
CA SER A 169 -12.86 1.07 -14.00
C SER A 169 -13.41 -0.26 -13.49
N VAL A 170 -12.56 -1.24 -13.16
CA VAL A 170 -13.01 -2.55 -12.62
C VAL A 170 -13.64 -2.40 -11.22
N TYR A 171 -13.30 -1.33 -10.50
CA TYR A 171 -13.80 -1.05 -9.15
C TYR A 171 -14.95 -0.03 -9.12
N MET A 172 -15.48 0.35 -10.29
CA MET A 172 -16.73 1.09 -10.38
C MET A 172 -17.91 0.11 -10.37
N GLN A 173 -18.89 0.31 -9.49
CA GLN A 173 -20.09 -0.53 -9.37
C GLN A 173 -21.36 0.32 -9.34
N GLY A 174 -22.50 -0.30 -9.68
CA GLY A 174 -23.81 0.36 -9.61
C GLY A 174 -23.99 1.44 -10.67
N ARG A 175 -24.47 2.63 -10.28
CA ARG A 175 -24.79 3.72 -11.23
C ARG A 175 -23.56 4.27 -11.97
N ALA A 176 -22.36 4.02 -11.46
CA ALA A 176 -21.10 4.46 -12.04
C ALA A 176 -20.59 3.57 -13.20
N GLU A 177 -21.09 2.33 -13.31
CA GLU A 177 -20.72 1.40 -14.39
C GLU A 177 -21.12 1.95 -15.78
N VAL A 178 -22.19 2.75 -15.82
CA VAL A 178 -22.72 3.39 -17.03
C VAL A 178 -21.82 4.54 -17.53
N TRP A 179 -20.88 5.04 -16.71
CA TRP A 179 -20.07 6.22 -17.03
C TRP A 179 -18.80 5.90 -17.81
N VAL A 180 -18.42 4.62 -17.88
CA VAL A 180 -17.26 4.15 -18.67
C VAL A 180 -17.75 3.27 -19.83
N PRO A 181 -18.30 3.86 -20.90
CA PRO A 181 -18.64 3.10 -22.10
C PRO A 181 -17.34 2.69 -22.82
N GLY A 182 -17.04 1.38 -22.88
CA GLY A 182 -16.12 0.82 -23.88
C GLY A 182 -14.85 0.10 -23.40
N LEU A 183 -14.93 -0.76 -22.38
CA LEU A 183 -13.88 -1.75 -22.08
C LEU A 183 -14.49 -3.16 -21.97
N HIS A 184 -15.15 -3.61 -23.04
CA HIS A 184 -15.53 -5.00 -23.29
C HIS A 184 -14.91 -5.45 -24.61
#